data_AF-A0A317IF24-F1
#
_entry.id   AF-A0A317IF24-F1
#
_cell.length_a   1.000
_cell.length_b   1.000
_cell.length_c   1.000
_cell.angle_alpha   90.00
_cell.angle_beta   90.00
_cell.angle_gamma   90.00
#
_symmetry.space_group_name_H-M   'P 1'
#
loop_
_entity.id
_entity.type
_entity.pdbx_description
1 polymer ?
#
loop_
_entity_poly.entity_id
_entity_poly.type
_entity_poly.pdbx_seq_one_letter_code
_entity_poly.pdbx_strand_id
1 'polypeptide(L)'
;MREVSKAALGFTTALVVSFLSGCSYFYRSSVPPEKVPDGKTASEYYDLGVQYKGAGWTEQSRESMKRAIQLGQGQDIAVKAKRYLETKLPRDPAPEDAVHLNIKGFNSRIFNKDEAEKVWLECIKKYPRFEWAYSNLGSLYVDEEKYSQAEEYLNKALEINPSYVNAWLHLAECKRKEKDFDAAQSCIKKALALDPDDPVAKLEKAAEDLRSKQ
;
A
#
# COMPACT_ATOMS: atom_id res chain seq x y z
N MET A 1 0.56 -37.09 -34.33
CA MET A 1 -0.60 -37.23 -33.42
C MET A 1 -0.09 -36.99 -32.01
N ARG A 2 -0.44 -35.82 -31.43
CA ARG A 2 -1.19 -35.65 -30.15
C ARG A 2 -0.44 -36.23 -28.94
N GLU A 3 -0.05 -35.49 -27.90
CA GLU A 3 -0.68 -34.34 -27.25
C GLU A 3 0.34 -33.32 -26.71
N VAL A 4 -0.06 -32.04 -26.72
CA VAL A 4 0.65 -30.92 -26.11
C VAL A 4 -0.02 -30.65 -24.76
N SER A 5 0.67 -30.92 -23.65
CA SER A 5 0.21 -30.52 -22.31
C SER A 5 0.65 -29.08 -22.03
N LYS A 6 -0.34 -28.22 -21.77
CA LYS A 6 -0.17 -26.81 -21.38
C LYS A 6 0.27 -26.74 -19.93
N ALA A 7 1.55 -26.50 -19.69
CA ALA A 7 2.08 -26.09 -18.39
C ALA A 7 3.34 -25.23 -18.59
N ALA A 8 3.17 -24.06 -19.19
CA ALA A 8 4.23 -23.05 -19.30
C ALA A 8 3.58 -21.68 -19.52
N LEU A 9 3.21 -21.00 -18.43
CA LEU A 9 3.00 -19.55 -18.36
C LEU A 9 2.68 -19.19 -16.91
N GLY A 10 3.72 -18.88 -16.14
CA GLY A 10 3.56 -18.44 -14.76
C GLY A 10 4.85 -18.50 -13.99
N PHE A 11 5.89 -17.77 -14.42
CA PHE A 11 7.02 -17.36 -13.58
C PHE A 11 7.88 -16.37 -14.37
N THR A 12 7.74 -15.07 -14.07
CA THR A 12 8.82 -14.08 -14.18
C THR A 12 8.40 -12.78 -13.49
N THR A 13 8.86 -12.58 -12.26
CA THR A 13 9.39 -11.30 -11.76
C THR A 13 10.19 -11.60 -10.48
N ALA A 14 11.39 -12.13 -10.68
CA ALA A 14 12.47 -12.13 -9.69
C ALA A 14 13.71 -11.59 -10.40
N LEU A 15 14.25 -10.47 -9.92
CA LEU A 15 15.58 -9.88 -10.18
C LEU A 15 15.53 -8.44 -9.59
N VAL A 16 16.43 -7.85 -8.78
CA VAL A 16 17.71 -8.12 -8.06
C VAL A 16 17.78 -6.98 -6.99
N VAL A 17 18.54 -6.94 -5.88
CA VAL A 17 20.00 -6.97 -5.73
C VAL A 17 20.36 -7.22 -4.25
N SER A 18 21.18 -8.24 -4.00
CA SER A 18 22.03 -8.32 -2.81
C SER A 18 23.37 -7.69 -3.15
N PHE A 19 23.86 -6.76 -2.32
CA PHE A 19 25.25 -6.68 -1.82
C PHE A 19 25.42 -5.37 -1.02
N LEU A 20 25.57 -5.48 0.30
CA LEU A 20 26.70 -4.98 1.11
C LEU A 20 26.33 -5.00 2.61
N SER A 21 27.05 -5.87 3.34
CA SER A 21 27.51 -5.76 4.73
C SER A 21 26.55 -5.31 5.84
N GLY A 22 26.24 -6.28 6.74
CA GLY A 22 26.25 -5.98 8.18
C GLY A 22 24.94 -5.54 8.83
N CYS A 23 23.80 -6.16 8.48
CA CYS A 23 22.61 -6.16 9.33
C CYS A 23 21.85 -7.47 9.12
N SER A 24 21.99 -8.42 10.05
CA SER A 24 21.22 -9.66 10.09
C SER A 24 19.79 -9.38 10.56
N TYR A 25 18.98 -8.75 9.72
CA TYR A 25 17.55 -9.01 9.71
C TYR A 25 17.33 -10.20 8.78
N PHE A 26 17.00 -11.36 9.35
CA PHE A 26 16.55 -12.53 8.60
C PHE A 26 15.26 -12.20 7.85
N TYR A 27 15.37 -11.59 6.67
CA TYR A 27 14.26 -11.46 5.73
C TYR A 27 14.10 -12.82 5.04
N ARG A 28 13.45 -13.75 5.73
CA ARG A 28 13.13 -15.07 5.18
C ARG A 28 11.90 -14.92 4.27
N SER A 29 12.05 -14.25 3.13
CA SER A 29 10.99 -14.14 2.13
C SER A 29 10.88 -15.44 1.34
N SER A 30 10.33 -16.48 1.96
CA SER A 30 9.62 -17.49 1.19
C SER A 30 8.30 -16.88 0.72
N VAL A 31 7.97 -17.04 -0.56
CA VAL A 31 6.63 -16.71 -1.06
C VAL A 31 5.59 -17.39 -0.15
N PRO A 32 4.60 -16.65 0.39
CA PRO A 32 3.62 -17.26 1.28
C PRO A 32 2.80 -18.32 0.52
N PRO A 33 2.20 -19.31 1.21
CA PRO A 33 1.39 -20.34 0.55
C PRO A 33 0.20 -19.73 -0.17
N GLU A 34 -0.17 -20.23 -1.34
CA GLU A 34 -1.25 -19.67 -2.19
C GLU A 34 -2.57 -19.40 -1.44
N LYS A 35 -2.89 -20.28 -0.50
CA LYS A 35 -4.06 -20.19 0.39
C LYS A 35 -3.63 -19.93 1.82
N VAL A 36 -4.46 -19.21 2.56
CA VAL A 36 -4.27 -18.97 3.99
C VAL A 36 -4.41 -20.32 4.73
N PRO A 37 -3.34 -20.82 5.39
CA PRO A 37 -3.36 -22.11 6.06
C PRO A 37 -4.17 -22.05 7.36
N ASP A 38 -4.77 -23.17 7.73
CA ASP A 38 -5.47 -23.34 9.00
C ASP A 38 -4.49 -23.60 10.16
N GLY A 39 -5.01 -23.55 11.41
CA GLY A 39 -4.28 -23.97 12.61
C GLY A 39 -3.17 -23.02 13.07
N LYS A 40 -3.18 -21.75 12.65
CA LYS A 40 -2.22 -20.74 13.09
C LYS A 40 -2.75 -19.89 14.25
N THR A 41 -1.82 -19.31 15.00
CA THR A 41 -2.12 -18.34 16.06
C THR A 41 -2.48 -16.97 15.48
N ALA A 42 -3.08 -16.09 16.30
CA ALA A 42 -3.41 -14.73 15.88
C ALA A 42 -2.18 -13.92 15.41
N SER A 43 -1.03 -14.09 16.07
CA SER A 43 0.22 -13.41 15.67
C SER A 43 0.74 -13.95 14.34
N GLU A 44 0.75 -15.26 14.14
CA GLU A 44 1.20 -15.83 12.87
C GLU A 44 0.28 -15.44 11.71
N TYR A 45 -1.03 -15.32 11.95
CA TYR A 45 -1.96 -14.80 10.93
C TYR A 45 -1.70 -13.33 10.61
N TYR A 46 -1.38 -12.50 11.59
CA TYR A 46 -0.97 -11.12 11.35
C TYR A 46 0.30 -11.07 10.48
N ASP A 47 1.34 -11.81 10.85
CA ASP A 47 2.61 -11.85 10.11
C ASP A 47 2.41 -12.35 8.68
N LEU A 48 1.57 -13.38 8.51
CA LEU A 48 1.24 -13.91 7.20
C LEU A 48 0.44 -12.91 6.36
N GLY A 49 -0.48 -12.16 6.97
CA GLY A 49 -1.21 -11.10 6.29
C GLY A 49 -0.27 -10.00 5.76
N VAL A 50 0.75 -9.63 6.52
CA VAL A 50 1.79 -8.69 6.07
C VAL A 50 2.58 -9.26 4.87
N GLN A 51 2.94 -10.54 4.92
CA GLN A 51 3.64 -11.21 3.81
C GLN A 51 2.78 -11.26 2.54
N TYR A 52 1.50 -11.62 2.66
CA TYR A 52 0.56 -11.62 1.53
C TYR A 52 0.42 -10.25 0.88
N LYS A 53 0.30 -9.19 1.69
CA LYS A 53 0.28 -7.82 1.17
C LYS A 53 1.56 -7.52 0.39
N GLY A 54 2.71 -7.94 0.90
CA GLY A 54 4.01 -7.77 0.23
C GLY A 54 4.09 -8.48 -1.12
N ALA A 55 3.43 -9.63 -1.26
CA ALA A 55 3.33 -10.39 -2.49
C ALA A 55 2.22 -9.88 -3.45
N GLY A 56 1.47 -8.84 -3.09
CA GLY A 56 0.31 -8.36 -3.87
C GLY A 56 -0.96 -9.19 -3.71
N TRP A 57 -0.96 -10.21 -2.83
CA TRP A 57 -2.09 -11.12 -2.60
C TRP A 57 -3.06 -10.50 -1.58
N THR A 58 -3.77 -9.47 -2.05
CA THR A 58 -4.53 -8.54 -1.20
C THR A 58 -5.66 -9.25 -0.43
N GLU A 59 -6.37 -10.17 -1.06
CA GLU A 59 -7.50 -10.85 -0.40
C GLU A 59 -7.03 -11.97 0.56
N GLN A 60 -5.91 -12.64 0.29
CA GLN A 60 -5.27 -13.53 1.27
C GLN A 60 -4.74 -12.75 2.48
N SER A 61 -4.23 -11.54 2.26
CA SER A 61 -3.86 -10.63 3.34
C SER A 61 -5.08 -10.27 4.18
N ARG A 62 -6.19 -9.88 3.55
CA ARG A 62 -7.45 -9.55 4.22
C ARG A 62 -7.99 -10.74 5.02
N GLU A 63 -8.00 -11.93 4.44
CA GLU A 63 -8.43 -13.14 5.12
C GLU A 63 -7.56 -13.42 6.35
N SER A 64 -6.24 -13.37 6.20
CA SER A 64 -5.31 -13.58 7.33
C SER A 64 -5.55 -12.55 8.44
N MET A 65 -5.73 -11.27 8.11
CA MET A 65 -6.04 -10.23 9.09
C MET A 65 -7.38 -10.49 9.81
N LYS A 66 -8.41 -10.95 9.09
CA LYS A 66 -9.69 -11.33 9.70
C LYS A 66 -9.55 -12.50 10.68
N ARG A 67 -8.74 -13.52 10.34
CA ARG A 67 -8.45 -14.64 11.25
C ARG A 67 -7.66 -14.18 12.48
N ALA A 68 -6.69 -13.27 12.31
CA ALA A 68 -5.95 -12.67 13.43
C ALA A 68 -6.88 -11.90 14.38
N ILE A 69 -7.83 -11.12 13.85
CA ILE A 69 -8.83 -10.39 14.64
C ILE A 69 -9.72 -11.37 15.43
N GLN A 70 -10.20 -12.42 14.76
CA GLN A 70 -11.09 -13.41 15.38
C GLN A 70 -10.42 -14.17 16.53
N LEU A 71 -9.19 -14.67 16.31
CA LEU A 71 -8.47 -15.46 17.31
C LEU A 71 -7.82 -14.61 18.40
N GLY A 72 -7.47 -13.37 18.10
CA GLY A 72 -6.84 -12.43 19.02
C GLY A 72 -7.82 -11.52 19.75
N GLN A 73 -9.11 -11.85 19.81
CA GLN A 73 -10.13 -10.97 20.38
C GLN A 73 -9.75 -10.53 21.82
N GLY A 74 -9.77 -9.21 22.06
CA GLY A 74 -9.37 -8.62 23.35
C GLY A 74 -7.85 -8.48 23.54
N GLN A 75 -7.03 -8.87 22.56
CA GLN A 75 -5.58 -8.73 22.58
C GLN A 75 -5.12 -7.61 21.65
N ASP A 76 -3.95 -7.04 21.92
CA ASP A 76 -3.33 -5.99 21.10
C ASP A 76 -3.14 -6.42 19.64
N ILE A 77 -2.92 -7.71 19.38
CA ILE A 77 -2.73 -8.22 18.01
C ILE A 77 -3.99 -8.05 17.16
N ALA A 78 -5.19 -8.21 17.73
CA ALA A 78 -6.43 -7.97 17.00
C ALA A 78 -6.63 -6.47 16.70
N VAL A 79 -6.21 -5.59 17.62
CA VAL A 79 -6.22 -4.14 17.38
C VAL A 79 -5.27 -3.77 16.24
N LYS A 80 -4.06 -4.33 16.23
CA LYS A 80 -3.08 -4.15 15.13
C LYS A 80 -3.61 -4.69 13.81
N ALA A 81 -4.18 -5.89 13.80
CA ALA A 81 -4.75 -6.50 12.59
C ALA A 81 -5.92 -5.69 12.01
N LYS A 82 -6.82 -5.19 12.88
CA LYS A 82 -7.91 -4.30 12.48
C LYS A 82 -7.39 -3.00 11.85
N ARG A 83 -6.45 -2.33 12.53
CA ARG A 83 -5.80 -1.13 12.01
C ARG A 83 -5.16 -1.40 10.65
N TYR A 84 -4.41 -2.50 10.50
CA TYR A 84 -3.78 -2.87 9.25
C TYR A 84 -4.79 -3.04 8.11
N LEU A 85 -5.91 -3.71 8.37
CA LEU A 85 -6.98 -3.90 7.38
C LEU A 85 -7.59 -2.55 6.94
N GLU A 86 -7.75 -1.61 7.86
CA GLU A 86 -8.33 -0.29 7.57
C GLU A 86 -7.36 0.65 6.86
N THR A 87 -6.06 0.60 7.18
CA THR A 87 -5.08 1.61 6.73
C THR A 87 -4.16 1.14 5.63
N LYS A 88 -3.91 -0.18 5.50
CA LYS A 88 -2.92 -0.76 4.58
C LYS A 88 -3.53 -1.60 3.46
N LEU A 89 -4.81 -1.96 3.56
CA LEU A 89 -5.54 -2.70 2.54
C LEU A 89 -6.65 -1.82 1.92
N PRO A 90 -7.13 -2.16 0.71
CA PRO A 90 -8.26 -1.47 0.13
C PRO A 90 -9.51 -1.65 1.00
N ARG A 91 -10.34 -0.61 1.12
CA ARG A 91 -11.54 -0.63 1.96
C ARG A 91 -12.48 -1.76 1.58
N ASP A 92 -12.78 -1.86 0.29
CA ASP A 92 -13.60 -2.92 -0.27
C ASP A 92 -12.71 -4.08 -0.74
N PRO A 93 -13.22 -5.32 -0.80
CA PRO A 93 -12.51 -6.41 -1.46
C PRO A 93 -12.06 -6.00 -2.85
N ALA A 94 -10.76 -6.12 -3.11
CA ALA A 94 -10.17 -5.65 -4.35
C ALA A 94 -10.19 -6.76 -5.38
N PRO A 95 -10.80 -6.54 -6.56
CA PRO A 95 -10.68 -7.49 -7.66
C PRO A 95 -9.21 -7.72 -8.01
N GLU A 96 -8.83 -8.97 -8.25
CA GLU A 96 -7.44 -9.34 -8.58
C GLU A 96 -6.89 -8.51 -9.74
N ASP A 97 -7.72 -8.31 -10.76
CA ASP A 97 -7.38 -7.50 -11.92
C ASP A 97 -7.15 -6.01 -11.60
N ALA A 98 -7.85 -5.45 -10.59
CA ALA A 98 -7.58 -4.09 -10.11
C ALA A 98 -6.18 -4.00 -9.46
N VAL A 99 -5.83 -5.00 -8.66
CA VAL A 99 -4.51 -5.11 -8.03
C VAL A 99 -3.42 -5.29 -9.08
N HIS A 100 -3.64 -6.12 -10.10
CA HIS A 100 -2.71 -6.30 -11.21
C HIS A 100 -2.48 -5.02 -12.01
N LEU A 101 -3.53 -4.29 -12.38
CA LEU A 101 -3.39 -2.99 -13.04
C LEU A 101 -2.62 -2.01 -12.16
N ASN A 102 -2.89 -1.98 -10.86
CA ASN A 102 -2.19 -1.10 -9.94
C ASN A 102 -0.69 -1.41 -9.83
N ILE A 103 -0.32 -2.69 -9.75
CA ILE A 103 1.08 -3.15 -9.76
C ILE A 103 1.74 -2.82 -11.11
N LYS A 104 1.04 -3.04 -12.22
CA LYS A 104 1.53 -2.69 -13.56
C LYS A 104 1.86 -1.20 -13.63
N GLY A 105 0.94 -0.32 -13.20
CA GLY A 105 1.15 1.12 -13.18
C GLY A 105 2.34 1.52 -12.31
N PHE A 106 2.47 0.93 -11.12
CA PHE A 106 3.59 1.17 -10.22
C PHE A 106 4.94 0.80 -10.84
N ASN A 107 5.02 -0.38 -11.48
CA ASN A 107 6.23 -0.82 -12.16
C ASN A 107 6.56 0.06 -13.38
N SER A 108 5.54 0.54 -14.12
CA SER A 108 5.73 1.45 -15.25
C SER A 108 6.29 2.81 -14.81
N ARG A 109 5.89 3.33 -13.63
CA ARG A 109 6.27 4.69 -13.18
C ARG A 109 7.77 4.95 -13.18
N ILE A 110 8.59 3.92 -12.93
CA ILE A 110 10.06 4.02 -12.88
C ILE A 110 10.63 4.35 -14.27
N PHE A 111 10.07 3.77 -15.32
CA PHE A 111 10.64 3.83 -16.68
C PHE A 111 9.83 4.71 -17.63
N ASN A 112 8.53 4.85 -17.38
CA ASN A 112 7.57 5.53 -18.24
C ASN A 112 6.36 6.03 -17.42
N LYS A 113 6.41 7.31 -17.03
CA LYS A 113 5.34 7.97 -16.27
C LYS A 113 4.02 8.05 -17.04
N ASP A 114 4.07 8.30 -18.35
CA ASP A 114 2.87 8.37 -19.21
C ASP A 114 2.13 7.02 -19.27
N GLU A 115 2.87 5.91 -19.34
CA GLU A 115 2.25 4.57 -19.29
C GLU A 115 1.67 4.29 -17.91
N ALA A 116 2.35 4.70 -16.84
CA ALA A 116 1.83 4.55 -15.48
C ALA A 116 0.51 5.31 -15.29
N GLU A 117 0.46 6.56 -15.74
CA GLU A 117 -0.75 7.39 -15.75
C GLU A 117 -1.89 6.69 -16.51
N LYS A 118 -1.65 6.23 -17.74
CA LYS A 118 -2.66 5.52 -18.54
C LYS A 118 -3.20 4.29 -17.84
N VAL A 119 -2.32 3.47 -17.25
CA VAL A 119 -2.73 2.25 -16.54
C VAL A 119 -3.56 2.56 -15.30
N TRP A 120 -3.20 3.59 -14.53
CA TRP A 120 -4.00 3.97 -13.36
C TRP A 120 -5.34 4.60 -13.76
N LEU A 121 -5.39 5.40 -14.82
CA LEU A 121 -6.66 5.92 -15.37
C LEU A 121 -7.57 4.79 -15.87
N GLU A 122 -7.02 3.78 -16.53
CA GLU A 122 -7.76 2.56 -16.91
C GLU A 122 -8.31 1.83 -15.68
N CYS A 123 -7.46 1.64 -14.66
CA CYS A 123 -7.84 1.00 -13.41
C CYS A 123 -9.00 1.75 -12.72
N ILE A 124 -8.90 3.08 -12.61
CA ILE A 124 -9.93 3.95 -12.05
C ILE A 124 -11.25 3.82 -12.82
N LYS A 125 -11.19 3.83 -14.15
CA LYS A 125 -12.37 3.71 -15.00
C LYS A 125 -13.10 2.37 -14.79
N LYS A 126 -12.35 1.28 -14.63
CA LYS A 126 -12.90 -0.08 -14.45
C LYS A 126 -13.32 -0.34 -13.00
N TYR A 127 -12.61 0.24 -12.03
CA TYR A 127 -12.75 0.00 -10.61
C TYR A 127 -12.81 1.33 -9.83
N PRO A 128 -13.92 2.09 -9.95
CA PRO A 128 -14.00 3.44 -9.41
C PRO A 128 -13.97 3.50 -7.87
N ARG A 129 -14.11 2.37 -7.18
CA ARG A 129 -14.03 2.24 -5.72
C ARG A 129 -12.68 1.71 -5.22
N PHE A 130 -11.66 1.65 -6.08
CA PHE A 130 -10.33 1.16 -5.71
C PHE A 130 -9.37 2.33 -5.47
N GLU A 131 -9.25 2.74 -4.21
CA GLU A 131 -8.57 3.97 -3.78
C GLU A 131 -7.07 4.01 -4.06
N TRP A 132 -6.41 2.85 -4.21
CA TRP A 132 -4.98 2.79 -4.44
C TRP A 132 -4.57 3.39 -5.78
N ALA A 133 -5.37 3.18 -6.83
CA ALA A 133 -5.08 3.73 -8.15
C ALA A 133 -5.16 5.27 -8.14
N TYR A 134 -6.19 5.83 -7.48
CA TYR A 134 -6.31 7.28 -7.26
C TYR A 134 -5.11 7.83 -6.48
N SER A 135 -4.72 7.18 -5.38
CA SER A 135 -3.59 7.64 -4.56
C SER A 135 -2.27 7.58 -5.32
N ASN A 136 -2.04 6.54 -6.12
CA ASN A 136 -0.83 6.40 -6.92
C ASN A 136 -0.76 7.43 -8.05
N LEU A 137 -1.88 7.70 -8.72
CA LEU A 137 -1.97 8.74 -9.73
C LEU A 137 -1.78 10.14 -9.12
N GLY A 138 -2.41 10.40 -7.96
CA GLY A 138 -2.19 11.64 -7.21
C GLY A 138 -0.72 11.83 -6.83
N SER A 139 -0.06 10.79 -6.32
CA SER A 139 1.38 10.80 -6.04
C SER A 139 2.23 11.06 -7.30
N LEU A 140 1.86 10.52 -8.45
CA LEU A 140 2.55 10.80 -9.70
C LEU A 140 2.44 12.30 -10.06
N TYR A 141 1.26 12.89 -9.91
CA TYR A 141 1.07 14.32 -10.16
C TYR A 141 1.80 15.22 -9.17
N VAL A 142 2.01 14.79 -7.92
CA VAL A 142 2.90 15.49 -7.00
C VAL A 142 4.34 15.53 -7.54
N ASP A 143 4.85 14.40 -8.06
CA ASP A 143 6.20 14.35 -8.66
C ASP A 143 6.33 15.24 -9.92
N GLU A 144 5.21 15.50 -10.60
CA GLU A 144 5.14 16.34 -11.80
C GLU A 144 4.77 17.79 -11.50
N GLU A 145 4.69 18.16 -10.22
CA GLU A 145 4.33 19.50 -9.74
C GLU A 145 2.92 19.96 -10.18
N LYS A 146 2.05 19.02 -10.55
CA LYS A 146 0.64 19.22 -10.92
C LYS A 146 -0.25 19.16 -9.67
N TYR A 147 -0.02 20.05 -8.71
CA TYR A 147 -0.59 19.96 -7.36
C TYR A 147 -2.12 19.94 -7.31
N SER A 148 -2.80 20.78 -8.10
CA SER A 148 -4.27 20.79 -8.16
C SER A 148 -4.85 19.44 -8.58
N GLN A 149 -4.26 18.80 -9.60
CA GLN A 149 -4.67 17.45 -10.02
C GLN A 149 -4.32 16.42 -8.95
N ALA A 150 -3.13 16.51 -8.34
CA ALA A 150 -2.74 15.62 -7.26
C ALA A 150 -3.76 15.64 -6.12
N GLU A 151 -4.17 16.82 -5.67
CA GLU A 151 -5.19 16.97 -4.62
C GLU A 151 -6.54 16.39 -5.02
N GLU A 152 -6.99 16.59 -6.26
CA GLU A 152 -8.24 16.02 -6.74
C GLU A 152 -8.24 14.48 -6.59
N TYR A 153 -7.22 13.81 -7.11
CA TYR A 153 -7.11 12.36 -7.05
C TYR A 153 -6.87 11.85 -5.62
N LEU A 154 -6.06 12.54 -4.81
CA LEU A 154 -5.82 12.15 -3.42
C LEU A 154 -7.08 12.30 -2.56
N ASN A 155 -7.85 13.38 -2.75
CA ASN A 155 -9.13 13.56 -2.07
C ASN A 155 -10.15 12.51 -2.52
N LYS A 156 -10.15 12.09 -3.79
CA LYS A 156 -10.99 10.97 -4.25
C LYS A 156 -10.61 9.65 -3.59
N ALA A 157 -9.31 9.37 -3.42
CA ALA A 157 -8.87 8.20 -2.66
C ALA A 157 -9.39 8.23 -1.21
N LEU A 158 -9.36 9.40 -0.57
CA LEU A 158 -9.82 9.61 0.81
C LEU A 158 -11.36 9.62 0.95
N GLU A 159 -12.09 10.02 -0.09
CA GLU A 159 -13.55 9.89 -0.14
C GLU A 159 -13.96 8.41 -0.11
N ILE A 160 -13.24 7.56 -0.85
CA ILE A 160 -13.45 6.11 -0.89
C ILE A 160 -13.00 5.47 0.43
N ASN A 161 -11.77 5.76 0.88
CA ASN A 161 -11.21 5.24 2.12
C ASN A 161 -10.57 6.36 2.96
N PRO A 162 -11.33 6.94 3.92
CA PRO A 162 -10.83 7.98 4.81
C PRO A 162 -9.67 7.55 5.71
N SER A 163 -9.51 6.23 5.92
CA SER A 163 -8.45 5.66 6.74
C SER A 163 -7.17 5.34 5.95
N TYR A 164 -7.14 5.62 4.64
CA TYR A 164 -6.01 5.26 3.81
C TYR A 164 -4.80 6.17 4.06
N VAL A 165 -3.85 5.66 4.84
CA VAL A 165 -2.69 6.43 5.33
C VAL A 165 -1.81 6.97 4.19
N ASN A 166 -1.59 6.20 3.13
CA ASN A 166 -0.75 6.67 2.02
C ASN A 166 -1.33 7.89 1.31
N ALA A 167 -2.66 7.98 1.16
CA ALA A 167 -3.29 9.14 0.54
C ALA A 167 -3.11 10.41 1.39
N TRP A 168 -3.21 10.31 2.72
CA TRP A 168 -2.88 11.41 3.63
C TRP A 168 -1.41 11.83 3.53
N LEU A 169 -0.48 10.88 3.43
CA LEU A 169 0.95 11.17 3.32
C LEU A 169 1.30 11.83 1.98
N HIS A 170 0.72 11.37 0.87
CA HIS A 170 0.90 12.03 -0.42
C HIS A 170 0.27 13.42 -0.45
N LEU A 171 -0.86 13.63 0.24
CA LEU A 171 -1.46 14.96 0.37
C LEU A 171 -0.59 15.89 1.22
N ALA A 172 0.03 15.37 2.28
CA ALA A 172 1.01 16.12 3.07
C ALA A 172 2.20 16.56 2.20
N GLU A 173 2.74 15.66 1.38
CA GLU A 173 3.83 15.97 0.45
C GLU A 173 3.40 17.00 -0.58
N CYS A 174 2.20 16.89 -1.14
CA CYS A 174 1.62 17.87 -2.06
C CYS A 174 1.59 19.28 -1.42
N LYS A 175 0.98 19.39 -0.24
CA LYS A 175 0.87 20.67 0.50
C LYS A 175 2.22 21.25 0.86
N ARG A 176 3.16 20.40 1.25
CA ARG A 176 4.53 20.82 1.54
C ARG A 176 5.22 21.39 0.30
N LYS A 177 5.02 20.79 -0.89
CA LYS A 177 5.58 21.28 -2.16
C LYS A 177 4.96 22.62 -2.58
N GLU A 178 3.69 22.83 -2.26
CA GLU A 178 2.99 24.11 -2.38
C GLU A 178 3.41 25.15 -1.31
N LYS A 179 4.25 24.77 -0.35
CA LYS A 179 4.69 25.56 0.81
C LYS A 179 3.58 25.87 1.82
N ASP A 180 2.48 25.13 1.77
CA ASP A 180 1.44 25.12 2.81
C ASP A 180 1.82 24.12 3.90
N PHE A 181 2.73 24.54 4.79
CA PHE A 181 3.26 23.69 5.85
C PHE A 181 2.23 23.35 6.93
N ASP A 182 1.26 24.22 7.18
CA ASP A 182 0.20 23.98 8.17
C ASP A 182 -0.75 22.88 7.70
N ALA A 183 -1.13 22.90 6.41
CA ALA A 183 -1.93 21.83 5.82
C ALA A 183 -1.15 20.50 5.75
N ALA A 184 0.16 20.56 5.42
CA ALA A 184 1.02 19.37 5.42
C ALA A 184 1.07 18.70 6.81
N GLN A 185 1.32 19.50 7.85
CA GLN A 185 1.34 19.01 9.23
C GLN A 185 -0.01 18.42 9.65
N SER A 186 -1.11 19.04 9.21
CA SER A 186 -2.46 18.53 9.48
C SER A 186 -2.68 17.16 8.86
N CYS A 187 -2.20 16.94 7.63
CA CYS A 187 -2.29 15.64 6.96
C CYS A 187 -1.43 14.57 7.65
N ILE A 188 -0.21 14.89 8.08
CA ILE A 188 0.65 13.96 8.85
C ILE A 188 0.02 13.60 10.20
N LYS A 189 -0.57 14.58 10.89
CA LYS A 189 -1.33 14.33 12.14
C LYS A 189 -2.50 13.37 11.90
N LYS A 190 -3.22 13.50 10.78
CA LYS A 190 -4.28 12.56 10.40
C LYS A 190 -3.74 11.16 10.13
N ALA A 191 -2.65 11.05 9.36
CA ALA A 191 -1.98 9.77 9.09
C ALA A 191 -1.56 9.06 10.39
N LEU A 192 -0.91 9.77 11.33
CA LEU A 192 -0.49 9.23 12.62
C LEU A 192 -1.66 8.92 13.57
N ALA A 193 -2.77 9.64 13.48
CA ALA A 193 -3.96 9.31 14.27
C ALA A 193 -4.61 7.99 13.80
N LEU A 194 -4.54 7.70 12.50
CA LEU A 194 -5.04 6.46 11.89
C LEU A 194 -4.08 5.29 12.13
N ASP A 195 -2.79 5.52 11.92
CA ASP A 195 -1.74 4.55 12.18
C ASP A 195 -0.55 5.19 12.92
N PRO A 196 -0.58 5.16 14.27
CA PRO A 196 0.50 5.68 15.09
C PRO A 196 1.84 4.97 14.87
N ASP A 197 1.86 3.82 14.20
CA ASP A 197 3.04 3.01 13.95
C ASP A 197 3.53 3.06 12.50
N ASP A 198 2.89 3.86 11.64
CA ASP A 198 3.33 4.01 10.26
C ASP A 198 4.74 4.64 10.20
N PRO A 199 5.72 3.95 9.60
CA PRO A 199 7.10 4.41 9.61
C PRO A 199 7.29 5.69 8.79
N VAL A 200 6.56 5.85 7.68
CA VAL A 200 6.67 7.02 6.82
C VAL A 200 6.09 8.23 7.53
N ALA A 201 4.91 8.11 8.14
CA ALA A 201 4.28 9.17 8.91
C ALA A 201 5.16 9.62 10.10
N LYS A 202 5.83 8.69 10.79
CA LYS A 202 6.80 9.02 11.86
C LYS A 202 8.01 9.78 11.32
N LEU A 203 8.54 9.37 10.17
CA LEU A 203 9.68 10.02 9.53
C LEU A 203 9.33 11.44 9.08
N GLU A 204 8.18 11.62 8.42
CA GLU A 204 7.70 12.94 7.98
C GLU A 204 7.49 13.88 9.17
N LYS A 205 6.87 13.38 10.25
CA LYS A 205 6.69 14.16 11.49
C LYS A 205 8.02 14.61 12.09
N ALA A 206 9.00 13.70 12.16
CA ALA A 206 10.33 14.02 12.67
C ALA A 206 11.04 15.06 11.79
N ALA A 207 10.90 14.97 10.47
CA ALA A 207 11.46 15.94 9.53
C ALA A 207 10.84 17.33 9.71
N GLU A 208 9.54 17.44 9.94
CA GLU A 208 8.87 18.70 10.24
C GLU A 208 9.34 19.32 11.56
N ASP A 209 9.47 18.52 12.62
CA ASP A 209 9.93 19.01 13.92
C ASP A 209 11.35 19.58 13.85
N LEU A 210 12.21 19.00 13.00
CA LEU A 210 13.55 19.53 12.74
C LEU A 210 13.52 20.86 12.00
N ARG A 211 12.63 21.02 11.00
CA ARG A 211 12.49 22.29 10.25
C ARG A 211 11.94 23.42 11.10
N SER A 212 11.02 23.14 12.03
CA SER A 212 10.44 24.15 12.92
C SER A 212 11.41 24.75 13.94
N LYS A 213 12.60 24.15 14.09
CA LYS A 213 13.65 24.55 15.05
C LYS A 213 14.77 25.38 14.40
N GLN A 214 14.72 25.63 13.10
CA GLN A 214 15.68 26.43 12.33
C GLN A 214 15.07 27.79 11.99
#